data_AF-A0A957QA00-F1
#
_entry.id   AF-A0A957QA00-F1
#
_cell.length_a   1.000
_cell.length_b   1.000
_cell.length_c   1.000
_cell.angle_alpha   90.00
_cell.angle_beta   90.00
_cell.angle_gamma   90.00
#
_symmetry.space_group_name_H-M   'P 1'
#
loop_
_entity.id
_entity.type
_entity.pdbx_description
1 polymer ?
#
loop_
_entity_poly.entity_id
_entity_poly.type
_entity_poly.pdbx_seq_one_letter_code
_entity_poly.pdbx_strand_id
1 'polypeptide(L)'
;IVLNPANDYVADFVKDVPRSAVLTARAIMQPAPTDGLGTHPIDSTLKLDALIALFADTDATLPVVDEAGTVVGSLDRRTVMLALSSNGVTL
;
A
#
# COMPACT_ATOMS: atom_id res chain seq x y z
N ILE A 1 10.81 42.92 1.86
CA ILE A 1 11.27 42.81 3.26
C ILE A 1 10.15 42.08 4.01
N VAL A 2 10.26 40.74 4.00
CA VAL A 2 10.51 39.83 5.15
C VAL A 2 9.24 39.59 6.01
N LEU A 3 8.87 38.41 6.51
CA LEU A 3 9.56 37.16 6.90
C LEU A 3 8.52 36.03 7.07
N ASN A 4 8.93 34.81 6.75
CA ASN A 4 8.46 33.54 7.35
C ASN A 4 8.48 33.67 8.90
N PRO A 5 7.43 33.27 9.67
CA PRO A 5 7.49 31.93 10.27
C PRO A 5 6.15 31.27 10.66
N ALA A 6 6.22 29.93 10.79
CA ALA A 6 5.54 29.05 11.75
C ALA A 6 4.00 29.08 11.84
N ASN A 7 3.37 27.95 11.49
CA ASN A 7 2.27 27.41 12.28
C ASN A 7 2.37 25.88 12.29
N ASP A 8 3.01 25.35 13.33
CA ASP A 8 2.73 24.04 13.88
C ASP A 8 1.27 24.01 14.35
N TYR A 9 0.37 23.44 13.54
CA TYR A 9 -1.06 23.26 13.85
C TYR A 9 -1.54 22.17 12.87
N VAL A 10 -1.57 20.87 13.17
CA VAL A 10 -2.08 20.20 14.37
C VAL A 10 -1.47 18.79 14.44
N ALA A 11 -0.69 18.54 15.49
CA ALA A 11 -0.20 17.21 15.84
C ALA A 11 -1.20 16.41 16.71
N ASP A 12 -2.41 16.94 16.96
CA ASP A 12 -3.38 16.39 17.93
C ASP A 12 -4.67 15.82 17.29
N PHE A 13 -4.59 15.25 16.09
CA PHE A 13 -5.72 14.54 15.49
C PHE A 13 -5.36 13.16 14.95
N VAL A 14 -4.66 12.36 15.75
CA VAL A 14 -4.42 10.95 15.42
C VAL A 14 -5.14 10.05 16.41
N LYS A 15 -6.46 10.21 16.50
CA LYS A 15 -7.33 9.15 17.04
C LYS A 15 -7.50 8.11 15.94
N ASP A 16 -6.76 7.01 16.07
CA ASP A 16 -7.09 5.69 15.52
C ASP A 16 -7.60 5.66 14.07
N VAL A 17 -6.95 6.37 13.14
CA VAL A 17 -7.22 6.11 11.72
C VAL A 17 -6.68 4.72 11.41
N PRO A 18 -7.53 3.74 11.03
CA PRO A 18 -7.06 2.41 10.70
C PRO A 18 -6.05 2.53 9.57
N ARG A 19 -4.85 1.97 9.78
CA ARG A 19 -3.72 2.08 8.83
C ARG A 19 -4.11 1.60 7.43
N SER A 20 -5.06 0.67 7.36
CA SER A 20 -5.59 0.15 6.11
C SER A 20 -6.36 1.16 5.26
N ALA A 21 -6.87 2.24 5.86
CA ALA A 21 -7.51 3.35 5.16
C ALA A 21 -6.52 4.33 4.50
N VAL A 22 -5.24 4.27 4.89
CA VAL A 22 -4.18 5.20 4.48
C VAL A 22 -3.11 4.50 3.63
N LEU A 23 -2.83 3.22 3.87
CA LEU A 23 -1.87 2.44 3.10
C LEU A 23 -2.44 2.05 1.73
N THR A 24 -1.60 2.18 0.70
CA THR A 24 -1.92 1.82 -0.69
C THR A 24 -1.06 0.66 -1.19
N ALA A 25 -1.44 0.06 -2.32
CA ALA A 25 -0.67 -0.99 -2.99
C ALA A 25 0.79 -0.54 -3.22
N ARG A 26 1.00 0.68 -3.68
CA ARG A 26 2.35 1.27 -3.89
C ARG A 26 3.20 1.30 -2.64
N ALA A 27 2.60 1.49 -1.47
CA ALA A 27 3.32 1.60 -0.20
C ALA A 27 3.84 0.24 0.31
N ILE A 28 3.23 -0.86 -0.11
CA ILE A 28 3.54 -2.21 0.40
C ILE A 28 4.02 -3.20 -0.67
N MET A 29 3.93 -2.84 -1.96
CA MET A 29 4.34 -3.71 -3.06
C MET A 29 5.81 -4.13 -2.98
N GLN A 30 6.08 -5.30 -3.56
CA GLN A 30 7.42 -5.81 -3.78
C GLN A 30 7.84 -5.59 -5.24
N PRO A 31 9.14 -5.63 -5.58
CA PRO A 31 9.57 -5.68 -6.97
C PRO A 31 8.85 -6.78 -7.75
N ALA A 32 8.46 -6.49 -8.99
CA ALA A 32 7.78 -7.48 -9.81
C ALA A 32 8.74 -8.62 -10.18
N PRO A 33 8.37 -9.91 -9.98
CA PRO A 33 9.14 -11.03 -10.47
C PRO A 33 9.15 -11.06 -12.00
N THR A 34 10.18 -11.71 -12.57
CA THR A 34 10.31 -11.87 -14.03
C THR A 34 9.25 -12.79 -14.63
N ASP A 35 8.65 -13.67 -13.82
CA ASP A 35 7.63 -14.65 -14.18
C ASP A 35 6.61 -14.86 -13.05
N GLY A 36 5.52 -15.56 -13.34
CA GLY A 36 4.51 -15.92 -12.33
C GLY A 36 3.56 -14.81 -11.90
N LEU A 37 3.50 -13.70 -12.65
CA LEU A 37 2.48 -12.66 -12.45
C LEU A 37 1.12 -13.14 -12.96
N GLY A 38 0.10 -12.98 -12.13
CA GLY A 38 -1.30 -13.17 -12.48
C GLY A 38 -1.77 -12.15 -13.51
N THR A 39 -2.94 -12.43 -14.10
CA THR A 39 -3.48 -11.63 -15.22
C THR A 39 -4.34 -10.45 -14.77
N HIS A 40 -4.48 -10.24 -13.46
CA HIS A 40 -5.34 -9.19 -12.90
C HIS A 40 -4.48 -8.08 -12.27
N PRO A 41 -4.26 -6.95 -12.96
CA PRO A 41 -3.47 -5.86 -12.42
C PRO A 41 -4.21 -5.13 -11.30
N ILE A 42 -3.44 -4.67 -10.33
CA ILE A 42 -3.88 -3.88 -9.18
C ILE A 42 -3.42 -2.44 -9.37
N ASP A 43 -4.32 -1.49 -9.19
CA ASP A 43 -3.96 -0.07 -9.21
C ASP A 43 -3.02 0.27 -8.03
N SER A 44 -1.93 0.99 -8.30
CA SER A 44 -0.95 1.38 -7.28
C SER A 44 -1.53 2.23 -6.14
N THR A 45 -2.64 2.92 -6.37
CA THR A 45 -3.36 3.73 -5.38
C THR A 45 -4.41 2.94 -4.59
N LEU A 46 -4.65 1.67 -4.95
CA LEU A 46 -5.65 0.83 -4.29
C LEU A 46 -5.32 0.68 -2.80
N LYS A 47 -6.32 0.92 -1.94
CA LYS A 47 -6.15 0.89 -0.49
C LYS A 47 -6.01 -0.53 0.03
N LEU A 48 -5.31 -0.66 1.16
CA LEU A 48 -5.11 -1.94 1.84
C LEU A 48 -6.44 -2.64 2.16
N ASP A 49 -7.49 -1.94 2.57
CA ASP A 49 -8.81 -2.57 2.81
C ASP A 49 -9.34 -3.33 1.59
N ALA A 50 -9.20 -2.77 0.39
CA ALA A 50 -9.61 -3.41 -0.84
C ALA A 50 -8.66 -4.56 -1.23
N LEU A 51 -7.36 -4.42 -0.94
CA LEU A 51 -6.39 -5.51 -1.11
C LEU A 51 -6.70 -6.70 -0.22
N ILE A 52 -7.12 -6.49 1.03
CA ILE A 52 -7.50 -7.59 1.94
C ILE A 52 -8.63 -8.41 1.33
N ALA A 53 -9.68 -7.75 0.83
CA ALA A 53 -10.80 -8.42 0.18
C ALA A 53 -10.36 -9.15 -1.10
N LEU A 54 -9.51 -8.52 -1.93
CA LEU A 54 -9.00 -9.10 -3.16
C LEU A 54 -8.19 -10.38 -2.90
N PHE A 55 -7.29 -10.35 -1.91
CA PHE A 55 -6.40 -11.46 -1.55
C PHE A 55 -7.00 -12.46 -0.56
N ALA A 56 -8.24 -12.26 -0.11
CA ALA A 56 -8.95 -13.25 0.70
C ALA A 56 -9.24 -14.53 -0.09
N ASP A 57 -9.50 -14.39 -1.39
CA ASP A 57 -9.94 -15.47 -2.29
C ASP A 57 -8.86 -15.90 -3.32
N THR A 58 -7.66 -15.33 -3.26
CA THR A 58 -6.57 -15.67 -4.20
C THR A 58 -5.20 -15.71 -3.52
N ASP A 59 -4.40 -16.71 -3.91
CA ASP A 59 -2.98 -16.81 -3.57
C ASP A 59 -2.08 -16.40 -4.76
N ALA A 60 -2.67 -15.89 -5.85
CA ALA A 60 -1.91 -15.45 -7.02
C ALA A 60 -1.10 -14.18 -6.72
N THR A 61 0.12 -14.09 -7.25
CA THR A 61 0.90 -12.85 -7.25
C THR A 61 0.36 -11.93 -8.33
N LEU A 62 -0.18 -10.77 -7.95
CA LEU A 62 -0.81 -9.83 -8.87
C LEU A 62 0.13 -8.66 -9.18
N PRO A 63 0.26 -8.23 -10.44
CA PRO A 63 1.06 -7.07 -10.80
C PRO A 63 0.42 -5.79 -10.30
N VAL A 64 1.22 -4.86 -9.78
CA VAL A 64 0.79 -3.51 -9.41
C VAL A 64 1.15 -2.57 -10.55
N VAL A 65 0.17 -1.83 -11.05
CA VAL A 65 0.31 -0.90 -12.17
C VAL A 65 0.11 0.54 -11.73
N ASP A 66 0.83 1.46 -12.35
CA ASP A 66 0.59 2.91 -12.21
C ASP A 66 -0.57 3.39 -13.10
N GLU A 67 -0.87 4.69 -13.05
CA GLU A 67 -1.91 5.32 -13.87
C GLU A 67 -1.64 5.19 -15.39
N ALA A 68 -0.39 4.99 -15.79
CA ALA A 68 -0.01 4.76 -17.18
C ALA A 68 -0.15 3.28 -17.60
N GLY A 69 -0.56 2.39 -16.70
CA GLY A 69 -0.67 0.95 -16.92
C GLY A 69 0.68 0.23 -16.89
N THR A 70 1.74 0.89 -16.42
CA THR A 70 3.08 0.29 -16.32
C THR A 70 3.18 -0.52 -15.04
N VAL A 71 3.69 -1.75 -15.13
CA VAL A 71 3.95 -2.57 -13.94
C VAL A 71 5.08 -1.94 -13.13
N VAL A 72 4.75 -1.48 -11.93
CA VAL A 72 5.69 -0.84 -10.98
C VAL A 72 6.04 -1.75 -9.80
N GLY A 73 5.36 -2.89 -9.68
CA GLY A 73 5.63 -3.88 -8.63
C GLY A 73 4.69 -5.07 -8.70
N SER A 74 4.67 -5.84 -7.63
CA SER A 74 3.76 -6.96 -7.46
C SER A 74 3.33 -7.11 -6.00
N LEU A 75 2.19 -7.74 -5.79
CA LEU A 75 1.65 -8.07 -4.49
C LEU A 75 1.22 -9.52 -4.44
N ASP A 76 1.52 -10.17 -3.32
CA ASP A 76 0.99 -11.47 -2.97
C ASP A 76 0.23 -11.39 -1.64
N ARG A 77 -0.50 -12.45 -1.32
CA ARG A 77 -1.27 -12.55 -0.07
C ARG A 77 -0.38 -12.38 1.16
N ARG A 78 0.86 -12.90 1.12
CA ARG A 78 1.83 -12.78 2.22
C ARG A 78 2.16 -11.32 2.51
N THR A 79 2.44 -10.54 1.48
CA THR A 79 2.79 -9.11 1.60
C THR A 79 1.63 -8.32 2.21
N VAL A 80 0.40 -8.60 1.78
CA VAL A 80 -0.80 -7.99 2.36
C VAL A 80 -0.95 -8.37 3.84
N MET A 81 -0.78 -9.65 4.20
CA MET A 81 -0.86 -10.09 5.60
C MET A 81 0.25 -9.49 6.48
N LEU A 82 1.47 -9.34 5.95
CA LEU A 82 2.56 -8.67 6.67
C LEU A 82 2.25 -7.19 6.90
N ALA A 83 1.64 -6.52 5.93
CA ALA A 83 1.18 -5.14 6.09
C ALA A 83 0.14 -5.00 7.21
N LEU A 84 -0.78 -5.98 7.35
CA LEU A 84 -1.74 -6.03 8.46
C LEU A 84 -1.09 -6.33 9.81
N SER A 85 -0.10 -7.24 9.82
CA SER A 85 0.56 -7.71 11.03
C SER A 85 1.53 -6.70 11.63
N SER A 86 1.88 -5.62 10.92
CA SER A 86 2.82 -4.60 11.39
C SER A 86 2.22 -3.67 12.47
N ASN A 87 1.73 -4.28 13.56
CA ASN A 87 1.75 -3.72 14.90
C ASN A 87 3.23 -3.65 15.36
N GLY A 88 3.96 -2.62 14.96
CA GLY A 88 5.24 -2.25 15.58
C GLY A 88 6.38 -3.28 15.47
N VAL A 89 6.84 -3.59 14.25
CA VAL A 89 8.17 -4.20 14.09
C VAL A 89 9.12 -3.13 13.53
N THR A 90 9.77 -2.44 14.46
CA THR A 90 11.07 -1.80 14.24
C THR A 90 12.06 -2.92 13.94
N LEU A 91 12.67 -2.90 12.75
CA LEU A 91 13.96 -3.58 12.52
C LEU A 91 15.09 -2.64 12.94
#